data_AF-A0A1M5LMN2-F1
#
_entry.id   AF-A0A1M5LMN2-F1
#
_cell.length_a   1.000
_cell.length_b   1.000
_cell.length_c   1.000
_cell.angle_alpha   90.00
_cell.angle_beta   90.00
_cell.angle_gamma   90.00
#
_symmetry.space_group_name_H-M   'P 1'
#
loop_
_entity.id
_entity.type
_entity.pdbx_description
1 polymer ?
#
loop_
_entity_poly.entity_id
_entity_poly.type
_entity_poly.pdbx_seq_one_letter_code
_entity_poly.pdbx_strand_id
1 'polypeptide(L)'
;MKIKNLLLSCSNVYTCSLFFLTFYILLPTQILAQTTQTNTYYKIISHGDKIDFGTIESGVTWTISSQDAAISPSYLNADEINGYVFKKAGVYTVVFSDASTHTEGECNHAAFPKNMLIKVSPIKMTFDFSKISFSEKIKRGSICDQIFVTVPVNVDLKDVQTAKFTIPNAMVTGVGSEITAKPVNAEVVLKNGIQLLKYQLSGVATKEAYLMFDFVDYNNNTQTYYKPEIVN
;
A
#
# COMPACT_ATOMS: atom_id res chain seq x y z
N MET A 1 -55.77 -36.48 3.32
CA MET A 1 -56.31 -37.74 3.87
C MET A 1 -55.54 -38.91 3.25
N LYS A 2 -55.00 -39.80 4.11
CA LYS A 2 -54.41 -41.13 3.84
C LYS A 2 -53.03 -41.22 3.18
N ILE A 3 -52.02 -41.28 4.05
CA ILE A 3 -50.83 -42.12 3.91
C ILE A 3 -51.29 -43.59 3.96
N LYS A 4 -50.83 -44.42 3.03
CA LYS A 4 -50.81 -45.88 3.19
C LYS A 4 -49.45 -46.42 2.74
N ASN A 5 -48.73 -46.93 3.73
CA ASN A 5 -47.62 -47.86 3.58
C ASN A 5 -48.07 -49.11 2.82
N LEU A 6 -47.21 -49.62 1.94
CA LEU A 6 -47.23 -51.01 1.54
C LEU A 6 -45.81 -51.58 1.73
N LEU A 7 -45.67 -52.36 2.80
CA LEU A 7 -44.62 -53.36 2.98
C LEU A 7 -45.20 -54.71 2.55
N LEU A 8 -44.52 -55.41 1.65
CA LEU A 8 -44.63 -56.84 1.32
C LEU A 8 -43.20 -57.23 0.84
N SER A 9 -42.34 -57.75 1.71
CA SER A 9 -42.15 -59.15 2.13
C SER A 9 -41.60 -60.09 1.04
N CYS A 10 -40.35 -60.54 1.27
CA CYS A 10 -39.68 -61.82 0.93
C CYS A 10 -39.91 -62.44 -0.47
N SER A 11 -38.90 -62.93 -1.18
CA SER A 11 -38.11 -64.13 -0.82
C SER A 11 -37.00 -64.41 -1.86
N ASN A 12 -35.99 -65.19 -1.44
CA ASN A 12 -35.01 -65.93 -2.25
C ASN A 12 -33.72 -65.25 -2.73
N VAL A 13 -32.72 -65.37 -1.84
CA VAL A 13 -31.39 -66.00 -2.00
C VAL A 13 -30.96 -66.37 -3.44
N TYR A 14 -29.69 -66.03 -3.73
CA TYR A 14 -28.89 -66.33 -4.93
C TYR A 14 -29.01 -65.34 -6.10
N THR A 15 -28.30 -64.22 -5.98
CA THR A 15 -27.22 -63.86 -6.93
C THR A 15 -26.32 -62.84 -6.25
N CYS A 16 -25.32 -63.38 -5.56
CA CYS A 16 -24.06 -62.72 -5.26
C CYS A 16 -23.35 -62.39 -6.59
N SER A 17 -22.53 -61.34 -6.61
CA SER A 17 -21.68 -60.92 -7.74
C SER A 17 -22.27 -59.93 -8.75
N LEU A 18 -22.70 -58.75 -8.28
CA LEU A 18 -22.65 -57.50 -9.07
C LEU A 18 -22.64 -56.30 -8.12
N PHE A 19 -21.67 -56.31 -7.20
CA PHE A 19 -21.49 -55.25 -6.20
C PHE A 19 -20.05 -54.79 -6.10
N PHE A 20 -19.32 -54.74 -7.21
CA PHE A 20 -17.97 -54.19 -7.26
C PHE A 20 -17.64 -53.80 -8.70
N LEU A 21 -18.18 -52.69 -9.24
CA LEU A 21 -17.47 -51.95 -10.31
C LEU A 21 -18.05 -50.57 -10.70
N THR A 22 -18.70 -49.80 -9.81
CA THR A 22 -19.10 -48.42 -10.17
C THR A 22 -18.95 -47.44 -9.01
N PHE A 23 -17.78 -47.42 -8.34
CA PHE A 23 -17.50 -46.44 -7.29
C PHE A 23 -16.08 -45.86 -7.27
N TYR A 24 -15.40 -45.92 -8.41
CA TYR A 24 -14.20 -45.13 -8.72
C TYR A 24 -14.42 -44.73 -10.18
N ILE A 25 -14.77 -43.51 -10.55
CA ILE A 25 -13.86 -42.37 -10.67
C ILE A 25 -14.73 -41.09 -10.67
N LEU A 26 -14.88 -40.45 -9.52
CA LEU A 26 -15.19 -39.02 -9.44
C LEU A 26 -14.21 -38.43 -8.42
N LEU A 27 -12.93 -38.44 -8.79
CA LEU A 27 -11.95 -37.59 -8.14
C LEU A 27 -12.34 -36.14 -8.50
N PRO A 28 -12.64 -35.26 -7.53
CA PRO A 28 -12.63 -33.85 -7.82
C PRO A 28 -11.18 -33.52 -8.19
N THR A 29 -10.93 -33.21 -9.46
CA THR A 29 -9.73 -32.47 -9.84
C THR A 29 -9.82 -31.15 -9.09
N GLN A 30 -9.17 -31.07 -7.94
CA GLN A 30 -8.81 -29.79 -7.36
C GLN A 30 -7.86 -29.18 -8.39
N ILE A 31 -8.43 -28.37 -9.29
CA ILE A 31 -7.65 -27.41 -10.03
C ILE A 31 -7.05 -26.54 -8.94
N LEU A 32 -5.77 -26.79 -8.65
CA LEU A 32 -4.92 -25.79 -8.02
C LEU A 32 -4.98 -24.62 -8.99
N ALA A 33 -5.88 -23.68 -8.75
CA ALA A 33 -5.75 -22.35 -9.30
C ALA A 33 -4.41 -21.87 -8.74
N GLN A 34 -3.39 -21.93 -9.59
CA GLN A 34 -2.13 -21.25 -9.35
C GLN A 34 -2.52 -19.83 -8.96
N THR A 35 -2.15 -19.44 -7.75
CA THR A 35 -2.19 -18.07 -7.27
C THR A 35 -1.77 -17.18 -8.41
N THR A 36 -2.71 -16.39 -8.94
CA THR A 36 -2.41 -15.26 -9.81
C THR A 36 -1.32 -14.49 -9.10
N GLN A 37 -0.13 -14.40 -9.71
CA GLN A 37 0.91 -13.49 -9.29
C GLN A 37 0.23 -12.12 -9.17
N THR A 38 -0.01 -11.68 -7.94
CA THR A 38 -0.23 -10.26 -7.68
C THR A 38 1.04 -9.61 -8.19
N ASN A 39 0.97 -8.87 -9.29
CA ASN A 39 2.05 -7.98 -9.72
C ASN A 39 2.24 -6.94 -8.61
N THR A 40 2.95 -7.30 -7.54
CA THR A 40 3.28 -6.43 -6.43
C THR A 40 4.37 -5.51 -6.93
N TYR A 41 4.01 -4.25 -7.17
CA TYR A 41 4.99 -3.21 -7.46
C TYR A 41 6.01 -3.16 -6.33
N TYR A 42 7.30 -3.07 -6.68
CA TYR A 42 8.37 -2.86 -5.71
C TYR A 42 8.17 -1.54 -4.96
N LYS A 43 7.72 -0.51 -5.68
CA LYS A 43 7.36 0.79 -5.08
C LYS A 43 6.28 1.48 -5.92
N ILE A 44 5.44 2.27 -5.24
CA ILE A 44 4.51 3.20 -5.87
C ILE A 44 4.96 4.62 -5.48
N ILE A 45 5.26 5.45 -6.47
CA ILE A 45 5.70 6.83 -6.30
C ILE A 45 4.83 7.77 -7.12
N SER A 46 4.93 9.07 -6.89
CA SER A 46 4.25 10.07 -7.72
C SER A 46 5.13 10.49 -8.90
N HIS A 47 4.53 11.07 -9.93
CA HIS A 47 5.31 11.71 -10.99
C HIS A 47 6.23 12.79 -10.40
N GLY A 48 7.43 12.90 -10.98
CA GLY A 48 8.47 13.82 -10.55
C GLY A 48 9.20 13.40 -9.27
N ASP A 49 8.86 12.25 -8.67
CA ASP A 49 9.60 11.71 -7.52
C ASP A 49 10.85 10.94 -7.95
N LYS A 50 11.76 10.76 -6.98
CA LYS A 50 12.95 9.91 -7.05
C LYS A 50 12.76 8.71 -6.15
N ILE A 51 13.56 7.67 -6.34
CA ILE A 51 13.67 6.56 -5.39
C ILE A 51 15.08 6.57 -4.83
N ASP A 52 15.18 6.70 -3.52
CA ASP A 52 16.43 6.49 -2.81
C ASP A 52 16.58 4.98 -2.54
N PHE A 53 17.61 4.38 -3.13
CA PHE A 53 18.03 3.00 -2.92
C PHE A 53 19.16 2.91 -1.87
N GLY A 54 19.54 4.02 -1.25
CA GLY A 54 20.63 4.08 -0.28
C GLY A 54 22.01 4.08 -0.94
N THR A 55 23.02 3.63 -0.20
CA THR A 55 24.40 3.55 -0.69
C THR A 55 24.54 2.40 -1.69
N ILE A 56 25.03 2.70 -2.90
CA ILE A 56 25.21 1.74 -3.99
C ILE A 56 26.70 1.56 -4.28
N GLU A 57 27.11 0.31 -4.51
CA GLU A 57 28.47 -0.02 -4.90
C GLU A 57 28.79 0.46 -6.32
N SER A 58 30.06 0.81 -6.57
CA SER A 58 30.49 1.42 -7.84
C SER A 58 30.42 0.49 -9.06
N GLY A 59 30.35 -0.83 -8.85
CA GLY A 59 30.31 -1.85 -9.92
C GLY A 59 28.90 -2.19 -10.45
N VAL A 60 27.87 -1.53 -9.93
CA VAL A 60 26.47 -1.77 -10.28
C VAL A 60 26.04 -0.94 -11.48
N THR A 61 25.16 -1.52 -12.31
CA THR A 61 24.45 -0.81 -13.37
C THR A 61 22.94 -0.99 -13.26
N TRP A 62 22.20 -0.02 -13.79
CA TRP A 62 20.75 0.01 -13.79
C TRP A 62 20.23 0.29 -15.19
N THR A 63 19.19 -0.42 -15.60
CA THR A 63 18.41 -0.09 -16.79
C THR A 63 16.99 0.22 -16.37
N ILE A 64 16.50 1.40 -16.75
CA ILE A 64 15.11 1.82 -16.52
C ILE A 64 14.41 1.84 -17.86
N SER A 65 13.34 1.06 -18.00
CA SER A 65 12.50 1.04 -19.20
C SER A 65 11.04 1.24 -18.83
N SER A 66 10.26 1.81 -19.76
CA SER A 66 8.81 1.93 -19.64
C SER A 66 8.14 1.03 -20.68
N GLN A 67 6.90 0.63 -20.40
CA GLN A 67 6.03 0.03 -21.42
C GLN A 67 5.56 1.07 -22.45
N ASP A 68 5.61 2.36 -22.10
CA ASP A 68 5.37 3.46 -23.03
C ASP A 68 6.58 3.65 -23.96
N ALA A 69 6.42 3.30 -25.23
CA ALA A 69 7.45 3.43 -26.26
C ALA A 69 7.91 4.88 -26.51
N ALA A 70 7.14 5.89 -26.06
CA ALA A 70 7.55 7.29 -26.11
C ALA A 70 8.60 7.66 -25.04
N ILE A 71 8.92 6.74 -24.12
CA ILE A 71 9.91 6.94 -23.06
C ILE A 71 11.11 6.05 -23.37
N SER A 72 12.20 6.67 -23.83
CA SER A 72 13.45 5.96 -24.09
C SER A 72 14.02 5.34 -22.80
N PRO A 73 14.62 4.14 -22.89
CA PRO A 73 15.33 3.54 -21.76
C PRO A 73 16.44 4.46 -21.25
N SER A 74 16.68 4.41 -19.94
CA SER A 74 17.80 5.09 -19.29
C SER A 74 18.77 4.05 -18.74
N TYR A 75 20.06 4.32 -18.90
CA TYR A 75 21.15 3.47 -18.41
C TYR A 75 21.97 4.27 -17.41
N LEU A 76 22.09 3.75 -16.19
CA LEU A 76 22.68 4.46 -15.06
C LEU A 76 23.70 3.55 -14.38
N ASN A 77 24.69 4.15 -13.73
CA ASN A 77 25.74 3.48 -12.98
C ASN A 77 25.59 3.80 -11.48
N ALA A 78 25.90 2.82 -10.64
CA ALA A 78 26.04 2.98 -9.19
C ALA A 78 24.93 3.85 -8.57
N ASP A 79 25.27 5.01 -8.00
CA ASP A 79 24.39 5.91 -7.27
C ASP A 79 23.56 6.86 -8.16
N GLU A 80 23.81 6.90 -9.48
CA GLU A 80 23.04 7.73 -10.43
C GLU A 80 21.53 7.41 -10.37
N ILE A 81 21.17 6.18 -10.01
CA ILE A 81 19.78 5.74 -9.80
C ILE A 81 19.05 6.58 -8.75
N ASN A 82 19.73 7.02 -7.69
CA ASN A 82 19.14 7.83 -6.63
C ASN A 82 18.82 9.25 -7.10
N GLY A 83 19.50 9.69 -8.17
CA GLY A 83 19.25 10.97 -8.84
C GLY A 83 18.12 10.93 -9.87
N TYR A 84 17.71 9.75 -10.31
CA TYR A 84 16.75 9.59 -11.42
C TYR A 84 15.34 10.06 -11.04
N VAL A 85 14.75 10.91 -11.88
CA VAL A 85 13.42 11.49 -11.69
C VAL A 85 12.41 10.85 -12.63
N PHE A 86 11.38 10.21 -12.07
CA PHE A 86 10.31 9.56 -12.82
C PHE A 86 9.25 10.59 -13.28
N LYS A 87 9.50 11.28 -14.40
CA LYS A 87 8.69 12.43 -14.81
C LYS A 87 7.27 12.11 -15.28
N LYS A 88 7.05 10.95 -15.90
CA LYS A 88 5.75 10.56 -16.47
C LYS A 88 5.12 9.45 -15.66
N ALA A 89 3.79 9.48 -15.56
CA ALA A 89 3.04 8.39 -14.96
C ALA A 89 3.12 7.13 -15.83
N GLY A 90 3.07 5.96 -15.21
CA GLY A 90 3.19 4.68 -15.91
C GLY A 90 3.84 3.60 -15.06
N VAL A 91 4.06 2.43 -15.68
CA VAL A 91 4.79 1.33 -15.06
C VAL A 91 6.17 1.23 -15.70
N TYR A 92 7.18 1.27 -14.84
CA TYR A 92 8.58 1.16 -15.22
C TYR A 92 9.15 -0.16 -14.73
N THR A 93 10.03 -0.75 -15.54
CA THR A 93 10.89 -1.85 -15.12
C THR A 93 12.28 -1.29 -14.83
N VAL A 94 12.75 -1.50 -13.61
CA VAL A 94 14.13 -1.19 -13.21
C VAL A 94 14.88 -2.51 -13.10
N VAL A 95 15.89 -2.69 -13.94
CA VAL A 95 16.75 -3.87 -13.96
C VAL A 95 18.05 -3.52 -13.27
N PHE A 96 18.38 -4.25 -12.20
CA PHE A 96 19.65 -4.17 -11.48
C PHE A 96 20.61 -5.22 -12.03
N SER A 97 21.85 -4.81 -12.30
CA SER A 97 22.92 -5.72 -12.73
C SER A 97 24.20 -5.39 -11.96
N ASP A 98 24.70 -6.41 -11.26
CA ASP A 98 25.96 -6.36 -10.52
C ASP A 98 27.00 -7.21 -11.25
N ALA A 99 28.13 -6.61 -11.59
CA ALA A 99 29.24 -7.29 -12.26
C ALA A 99 30.33 -7.76 -11.29
N SER A 100 30.15 -7.53 -9.98
CA SER A 100 31.13 -7.95 -8.98
C SER A 100 31.18 -9.48 -8.87
N THR A 101 32.39 -10.03 -8.94
CA THR A 101 32.65 -11.44 -8.67
C THR A 101 32.71 -11.63 -7.16
N HIS A 102 31.64 -12.11 -6.55
CA HIS A 102 31.66 -12.39 -5.12
C HIS A 102 32.54 -13.62 -4.82
N THR A 103 33.52 -13.43 -3.93
CA THR A 103 34.47 -14.47 -3.53
C THR A 103 33.84 -15.53 -2.62
N GLU A 104 34.38 -16.74 -2.66
CA GLU A 104 33.94 -17.87 -1.84
C GLU A 104 34.16 -17.56 -0.34
N GLY A 105 33.08 -17.48 0.44
CA GLY A 105 33.10 -17.14 1.87
C GLY A 105 32.38 -15.83 2.24
N GLU A 106 31.98 -15.02 1.26
CA GLU A 106 31.14 -13.83 1.48
C GLU A 106 29.65 -14.13 1.30
N CYS A 107 28.81 -13.24 1.84
CA CYS A 107 27.36 -13.34 1.73
C CYS A 107 26.94 -13.06 0.27
N ASN A 108 26.89 -14.12 -0.55
CA ASN A 108 26.63 -14.05 -2.00
C ASN A 108 25.16 -13.84 -2.34
N HIS A 109 24.63 -12.67 -2.05
CA HIS A 109 23.33 -12.25 -2.58
C HIS A 109 23.41 -10.82 -3.13
N ALA A 110 22.75 -10.60 -4.26
CA ALA A 110 22.59 -9.25 -4.82
C ALA A 110 21.92 -8.33 -3.78
N ALA A 111 22.40 -7.09 -3.68
CA ALA A 111 21.83 -6.08 -2.78
C ALA A 111 20.36 -5.75 -3.11
N PHE A 112 19.95 -5.96 -4.36
CA PHE A 112 18.61 -5.67 -4.85
C PHE A 112 18.05 -6.80 -5.73
N PRO A 113 16.71 -6.92 -5.85
CA PRO A 113 16.10 -7.78 -6.83
C PRO A 113 16.52 -7.38 -8.26
N LYS A 114 16.83 -8.39 -9.10
CA LYS A 114 17.25 -8.16 -10.49
C LYS A 114 16.23 -7.35 -11.30
N ASN A 115 14.94 -7.56 -11.08
CA ASN A 115 13.87 -6.84 -11.77
C ASN A 115 12.91 -6.25 -10.74
N MET A 116 12.65 -4.94 -10.84
CA MET A 116 11.71 -4.24 -9.98
C MET A 116 10.68 -3.50 -10.82
N LEU A 117 9.41 -3.71 -10.51
CA LEU A 117 8.31 -2.97 -11.14
C LEU A 117 7.98 -1.73 -10.30
N ILE A 118 8.16 -0.55 -10.87
CA ILE A 118 7.85 0.74 -10.24
C ILE A 118 6.58 1.29 -10.86
N LYS A 119 5.58 1.60 -10.03
CA LYS A 119 4.38 2.33 -10.48
C LYS A 119 4.55 3.81 -10.19
N VAL A 120 4.49 4.62 -11.23
CA VAL A 120 4.50 6.08 -11.14
C VAL A 120 3.07 6.57 -11.33
N SER A 121 2.52 7.12 -10.25
CA SER A 121 1.16 7.63 -10.20
C SER A 121 1.04 8.99 -10.89
N PRO A 122 -0.06 9.26 -11.62
CA PRO A 122 -0.36 10.58 -12.16
C PRO A 122 -0.76 11.60 -11.09
N ILE A 123 -0.85 11.16 -9.82
CA ILE A 123 -1.37 11.95 -8.71
C ILE A 123 -0.27 12.06 -7.66
N LYS A 124 0.12 13.30 -7.36
CA LYS A 124 1.03 13.64 -6.28
C LYS A 124 0.28 14.41 -5.21
N MET A 125 0.36 13.92 -3.98
CA MET A 125 -0.20 14.59 -2.80
C MET A 125 0.93 14.87 -1.81
N THR A 126 1.12 16.14 -1.46
CA THR A 126 2.15 16.56 -0.49
C THR A 126 1.49 17.39 0.60
N PHE A 127 1.57 16.90 1.84
CA PHE A 127 1.00 17.62 2.99
C PHE A 127 1.88 18.81 3.36
N ASP A 128 1.26 19.99 3.50
CA ASP A 128 1.94 21.20 3.96
C ASP A 128 1.78 21.33 5.47
N PHE A 129 2.65 20.62 6.20
CA PHE A 129 2.67 20.63 7.65
C PHE A 129 3.12 21.97 8.25
N SER A 130 3.69 22.89 7.46
CA SER A 130 3.99 24.24 7.95
C SER A 130 2.73 25.06 8.21
N LYS A 131 1.59 24.66 7.62
CA LYS A 131 0.29 25.32 7.71
C LYS A 131 -0.79 24.44 8.35
N ILE A 132 -0.42 23.32 8.94
CA ILE A 132 -1.35 22.51 9.72
C ILE A 132 -1.89 23.33 10.90
N SER A 133 -3.18 23.20 11.20
CA SER A 133 -3.80 23.90 12.31
C SER A 133 -4.72 23.00 13.11
N PHE A 134 -4.83 23.31 14.41
CA PHE A 134 -5.72 22.66 15.35
C PHE A 134 -6.74 23.71 15.81
N SER A 135 -8.02 23.34 15.88
CA SER A 135 -9.07 24.27 16.37
C SER A 135 -8.85 24.66 17.83
N GLU A 136 -8.26 23.78 18.62
CA GLU A 136 -7.88 24.01 20.01
C GLU A 136 -6.58 23.27 20.36
N LYS A 137 -5.97 23.66 21.48
CA LYS A 137 -4.79 22.96 22.00
C LYS A 137 -5.20 21.61 22.60
N ILE A 138 -4.45 20.57 22.27
CA ILE A 138 -4.53 19.28 22.97
C ILE A 138 -3.90 19.47 24.35
N LYS A 139 -4.64 19.13 25.41
CA LYS A 139 -4.22 19.27 26.82
C LYS A 139 -4.25 17.92 27.50
N ARG A 140 -3.35 17.71 28.45
CA ARG A 140 -3.29 16.47 29.23
C ARG A 140 -4.59 16.29 30.00
N GLY A 141 -5.09 15.05 30.01
CA GLY A 141 -6.32 14.65 30.71
C GLY A 141 -7.61 15.20 30.12
N SER A 142 -7.56 15.94 29.00
CA SER A 142 -8.72 16.50 28.33
C SER A 142 -9.15 15.64 27.14
N ILE A 143 -10.45 15.41 27.00
CA ILE A 143 -11.04 14.69 25.87
C ILE A 143 -10.88 15.53 24.60
N CYS A 144 -10.42 14.91 23.52
CA CYS A 144 -10.08 15.58 22.26
C CYS A 144 -11.23 15.62 21.24
N ASP A 145 -12.42 15.09 21.57
CA ASP A 145 -13.54 14.88 20.64
C ASP A 145 -14.02 16.15 19.89
N GLN A 146 -13.72 17.35 20.39
CA GLN A 146 -14.09 18.62 19.76
C GLN A 146 -12.93 19.32 19.03
N ILE A 147 -11.76 18.69 19.00
CA ILE A 147 -10.57 19.24 18.37
C ILE A 147 -10.52 18.77 16.90
N PHE A 148 -10.47 19.73 15.99
CA PHE A 148 -10.31 19.48 14.56
C PHE A 148 -8.89 19.81 14.11
N VAL A 149 -8.29 18.91 13.33
CA VAL A 149 -7.03 19.13 12.63
C VAL A 149 -7.33 19.44 11.18
N THR A 150 -6.89 20.60 10.70
CA THR A 150 -6.96 20.98 9.29
C THR A 150 -5.57 20.92 8.69
N VAL A 151 -5.39 20.05 7.69
CA VAL A 151 -4.11 19.84 6.99
C VAL A 151 -4.25 20.30 5.55
N PRO A 152 -3.54 21.35 5.13
CA PRO A 152 -3.43 21.69 3.73
C PRO A 152 -2.63 20.62 2.98
N VAL A 153 -3.11 20.21 1.82
CA VAL A 153 -2.44 19.28 0.93
C VAL A 153 -2.33 19.92 -0.46
N ASN A 154 -1.12 19.96 -0.99
CA ASN A 154 -0.89 20.33 -2.37
C ASN A 154 -1.08 19.10 -3.26
N VAL A 155 -1.97 19.22 -4.24
CA VAL A 155 -2.25 18.16 -5.20
C VAL A 155 -1.76 18.59 -6.57
N ASP A 156 -0.90 17.77 -7.18
CA ASP A 156 -0.51 17.88 -8.59
C ASP A 156 -1.05 16.65 -9.33
N LEU A 157 -1.85 16.89 -10.36
CA LEU A 157 -2.48 15.91 -11.23
C LEU A 157 -1.88 16.07 -12.63
N LYS A 158 -1.31 14.99 -13.16
CA LYS A 158 -0.85 14.89 -14.56
C LYS A 158 -1.79 13.99 -15.34
N ASP A 159 -2.12 14.39 -16.55
CA ASP A 159 -2.92 13.61 -17.50
C ASP A 159 -4.35 13.25 -17.05
N VAL A 160 -4.76 13.69 -15.84
CA VAL A 160 -6.10 13.57 -15.28
C VAL A 160 -6.57 14.90 -14.71
N GLN A 161 -7.87 15.18 -14.80
CA GLN A 161 -8.44 16.44 -14.28
C GLN A 161 -8.85 16.35 -12.82
N THR A 162 -9.33 15.18 -12.39
CA THR A 162 -9.78 14.93 -11.02
C THR A 162 -9.50 13.48 -10.61
N ALA A 163 -9.45 13.23 -9.30
CA ALA A 163 -9.35 11.87 -8.76
C ALA A 163 -10.17 11.73 -7.48
N LYS A 164 -10.87 10.61 -7.31
CA LYS A 164 -11.57 10.30 -6.07
C LYS A 164 -10.57 9.75 -5.05
N PHE A 165 -10.55 10.30 -3.84
CA PHE A 165 -9.69 9.86 -2.75
C PHE A 165 -10.54 9.53 -1.52
N THR A 166 -10.44 8.29 -1.05
CA THR A 166 -10.97 7.87 0.24
C THR A 166 -9.93 8.21 1.29
N ILE A 167 -10.25 9.13 2.19
CA ILE A 167 -9.31 9.66 3.17
C ILE A 167 -9.15 8.61 4.29
N PRO A 168 -7.95 8.07 4.52
CA PRO A 168 -7.71 7.16 5.62
C PRO A 168 -7.75 7.89 6.97
N ASN A 169 -7.92 7.15 8.06
CA ASN A 169 -7.64 7.71 9.39
C ASN A 169 -6.16 8.09 9.48
N ALA A 170 -5.86 9.22 10.14
CA ALA A 170 -4.49 9.51 10.52
C ALA A 170 -4.15 8.78 11.81
N MET A 171 -2.98 8.12 11.84
CA MET A 171 -2.50 7.45 13.05
C MET A 171 -1.88 8.49 13.95
N VAL A 172 -2.21 8.45 15.24
CA VAL A 172 -1.62 9.34 16.24
C VAL A 172 -0.83 8.49 17.22
N THR A 173 0.44 8.83 17.43
CA THR A 173 1.29 8.16 18.40
C THR A 173 1.88 9.15 19.39
N GLY A 174 2.04 8.68 20.62
CA GLY A 174 2.62 9.44 21.72
C GLY A 174 2.52 8.65 23.01
N VAL A 175 3.52 8.75 23.88
CA VAL A 175 3.54 7.98 25.14
C VAL A 175 2.35 8.37 26.02
N GLY A 176 1.51 7.41 26.36
CA GLY A 176 0.30 7.65 27.16
C GLY A 176 -0.81 8.39 26.41
N SER A 177 -0.79 8.39 25.07
CA SER A 177 -1.86 8.93 24.23
C SER A 177 -2.72 7.81 23.65
N GLU A 178 -4.03 7.93 23.79
CA GLU A 178 -5.03 7.07 23.14
C GLU A 178 -5.83 7.87 22.10
N ILE A 179 -5.19 8.89 21.51
CA ILE A 179 -5.82 9.76 20.54
C ILE A 179 -5.92 9.05 19.18
N THR A 180 -7.04 9.24 18.49
CA THR A 180 -7.22 8.86 17.09
C THR A 180 -7.66 10.08 16.27
N ALA A 181 -7.35 10.10 14.98
CA ALA A 181 -7.74 11.18 14.07
C ALA A 181 -8.54 10.61 12.90
N LYS A 182 -9.86 10.86 12.90
CA LYS A 182 -10.78 10.37 11.86
C LYS A 182 -11.11 11.48 10.88
N PRO A 183 -11.16 11.22 9.56
CA PRO A 183 -11.50 12.24 8.59
C PRO A 183 -12.96 12.69 8.78
N VAL A 184 -13.20 13.99 8.70
CA VAL A 184 -14.56 14.56 8.79
C VAL A 184 -15.38 14.17 7.56
N ASN A 185 -14.75 14.15 6.39
CA ASN A 185 -15.32 13.61 5.16
C ASN A 185 -14.57 12.32 4.80
N ALA A 186 -15.27 11.20 4.63
CA ALA A 186 -14.62 9.94 4.26
C ALA A 186 -13.99 9.97 2.86
N GLU A 187 -14.48 10.84 1.97
CA GLU A 187 -14.03 10.94 0.59
C GLU A 187 -13.98 12.39 0.10
N VAL A 188 -13.08 12.67 -0.85
CA VAL A 188 -12.94 13.95 -1.53
C VAL A 188 -12.63 13.74 -3.02
N VAL A 189 -13.05 14.70 -3.85
CA VAL A 189 -12.62 14.79 -5.25
C VAL A 189 -11.43 15.72 -5.34
N LEU A 190 -10.26 15.14 -5.58
CA LEU A 190 -9.02 15.87 -5.73
C LEU A 190 -8.98 16.64 -7.06
N LYS A 191 -8.45 17.87 -7.00
CA LYS A 191 -8.16 18.76 -8.12
C LYS A 191 -6.76 19.36 -7.93
N ASN A 192 -6.16 19.84 -9.02
CA ASN A 192 -4.89 20.57 -8.95
C ASN A 192 -4.96 21.76 -7.98
N GLY A 193 -3.92 21.92 -7.15
CA GLY A 193 -3.78 23.01 -6.19
C GLY A 193 -3.94 22.58 -4.73
N ILE A 194 -4.06 23.57 -3.85
CA ILE A 194 -4.18 23.35 -2.40
C ILE A 194 -5.62 22.98 -2.04
N GLN A 195 -5.77 21.88 -1.31
CA GLN A 195 -7.03 21.45 -0.71
C GLN A 195 -6.85 21.26 0.80
N LEU A 196 -7.94 21.34 1.56
CA LEU A 196 -7.91 21.22 3.01
C LEU A 196 -8.55 19.89 3.42
N LEU A 197 -7.76 19.00 4.02
CA LEU A 197 -8.29 17.81 4.67
C LEU A 197 -8.56 18.11 6.14
N LYS A 198 -9.71 17.67 6.64
CA LYS A 198 -10.12 17.88 8.03
C LYS A 198 -10.28 16.56 8.74
N TYR A 199 -9.73 16.47 9.94
CA TYR A 199 -9.83 15.33 10.83
C TYR A 199 -10.41 15.78 12.16
N GLN A 200 -11.27 14.96 12.76
CA GLN A 200 -11.73 15.11 14.12
C GLN A 200 -10.89 14.18 15.01
N LEU A 201 -10.35 14.73 16.09
CA LEU A 201 -9.67 13.93 17.10
C LEU A 201 -10.68 13.24 18.00
N SER A 202 -10.27 12.14 18.60
CA SER A 202 -11.01 11.50 19.70
C SER A 202 -10.04 10.81 20.64
N GLY A 203 -10.41 10.66 21.90
CA GLY A 203 -9.57 10.07 22.95
C GLY A 203 -8.88 11.13 23.82
N VAL A 204 -7.80 10.73 24.49
CA VAL A 204 -7.14 11.54 25.52
C VAL A 204 -5.62 11.29 25.55
N ALA A 205 -4.86 12.33 25.86
CA ALA A 205 -3.47 12.21 26.29
C ALA A 205 -3.42 12.16 27.82
N THR A 206 -3.07 11.00 28.39
CA THR A 206 -3.06 10.78 29.86
C THR A 206 -1.75 11.26 30.52
N LYS A 207 -0.71 11.48 29.72
CA LYS A 207 0.61 11.95 30.15
C LYS A 207 1.08 13.11 29.30
N GLU A 208 2.15 13.75 29.75
CA GLU A 208 2.90 14.64 28.90
C GLU A 208 3.49 13.85 27.73
N ALA A 209 3.19 14.28 26.51
CA ALA A 209 3.51 13.53 25.31
C ALA A 209 3.88 14.45 24.14
N TYR A 210 4.91 14.05 23.40
CA TYR A 210 5.08 14.45 22.02
C TYR A 210 4.14 13.62 21.16
N LEU A 211 3.39 14.28 20.29
CA LEU A 211 2.45 13.62 19.39
C LEU A 211 3.00 13.62 17.97
N MET A 212 2.93 12.46 17.33
CA MET A 212 3.20 12.29 15.91
C MET A 212 1.90 11.92 15.21
N PHE A 213 1.65 12.55 14.06
CA PHE A 213 0.49 12.27 13.21
C PHE A 213 0.98 11.74 11.86
N ASP A 214 0.62 10.51 11.55
CA ASP A 214 0.93 9.86 10.28
C ASP A 214 -0.26 10.00 9.34
N PHE A 215 -0.08 10.75 8.25
CA PHE A 215 -1.06 10.95 7.21
C PHE A 215 -0.71 10.11 5.99
N VAL A 216 -1.71 9.45 5.42
CA VAL A 216 -1.52 8.61 4.23
C VAL A 216 -1.98 9.37 2.99
N ASP A 217 -1.14 9.42 1.97
CA ASP A 217 -1.42 10.08 0.70
C ASP A 217 -2.18 9.17 -0.29
N TYR A 218 -2.49 9.70 -1.48
CA TYR A 218 -3.20 8.96 -2.53
C TYR A 218 -2.50 7.65 -2.95
N ASN A 219 -1.17 7.61 -2.87
CA ASN A 219 -0.34 6.50 -3.30
C ASN A 219 -0.02 5.53 -2.16
N ASN A 220 -0.73 5.67 -1.02
CA ASN A 220 -0.52 4.94 0.22
C ASN A 220 0.83 5.19 0.90
N ASN A 221 1.51 6.30 0.58
CA ASN A 221 2.73 6.68 1.30
C ASN A 221 2.37 7.48 2.55
N THR A 222 3.12 7.24 3.63
CA THR A 222 2.95 7.93 4.90
C THR A 222 3.83 9.19 4.95
N GLN A 223 3.24 10.30 5.39
CA GLN A 223 3.92 11.56 5.68
C GLN A 223 3.61 11.96 7.12
N THR A 224 4.67 12.15 7.92
CA THR A 224 4.55 12.33 9.38
C THR A 224 4.69 13.79 9.78
N TYR A 225 3.74 14.27 10.58
CA TYR A 225 3.82 15.54 11.28
C TYR A 225 4.21 15.32 12.75
N TYR A 226 5.30 15.96 13.17
CA TYR A 226 5.72 16.00 14.56
C TYR A 226 5.13 17.25 15.20
N LYS A 227 4.19 17.09 16.15
CA LYS A 227 3.64 18.23 16.88
C LYS A 227 4.75 18.79 17.79
N PRO A 228 5.15 20.07 17.62
CA PRO A 228 6.32 20.61 18.29
C PRO A 228 6.10 20.86 19.78
N GLU A 229 4.86 21.16 20.19
CA GLU A 229 4.56 21.41 21.60
C GLU A 229 4.18 20.11 22.31
N ILE A 230 4.80 19.90 23.48
CA ILE A 230 4.41 18.87 24.45
C ILE A 230 2.98 19.15 24.89
N VAL A 231 2.15 18.11 24.89
CA VAL A 231 0.84 18.16 25.54
C VAL A 231 1.04 18.21 27.05
N ASN A 232 0.55 19.23 27.74
CA ASN A 232 0.68 19.39 29.20
C ASN A 232 -0.66 19.59 29.92
#